data_AF-A0A1S1THZ3-F1
#
_entry.id   AF-A0A1S1THZ3-F1
#
_cell.length_a   1.000
_cell.length_b   1.000
_cell.length_c   1.000
_cell.angle_alpha   90.00
_cell.angle_beta   90.00
_cell.angle_gamma   90.00
#
_symmetry.space_group_name_H-M   'P 1'
#
loop_
_entity.id
_entity.type
_entity.pdbx_description
1 polymer ?
#
loop_
_entity_poly.entity_id
_entity_poly.type
_entity_poly.pdbx_seq_one_letter_code
_entity_poly.pdbx_strand_id
1 'polypeptide(L)' 'MTAEELDKKFDDGEDISDYVDWSKATRPGLALVHVDLDLPAGVLSDLDREAMRLGLTRQSLVTRWLRERLEAGRQGK' A
#
# COMPACT_ATOMS: atom_id res chain seq x y z
N MET A 1 -7.97 30.53 9.18
CA MET A 1 -7.13 29.92 10.21
C MET A 1 -5.71 29.86 9.70
N THR A 2 -4.73 30.04 10.57
CA THR A 2 -3.35 29.68 10.27
C THR A 2 -3.16 28.17 10.41
N ALA A 3 -2.04 27.63 9.91
CA ALA A 3 -1.72 26.21 10.10
C ALA A 3 -1.59 25.86 11.59
N GLU A 4 -0.96 26.73 12.37
CA GLU A 4 -0.76 26.55 13.82
C GLU A 4 -2.08 26.49 14.60
N GLU A 5 -3.09 27.27 14.20
CA GLU A 5 -4.42 27.23 14.82
C GLU A 5 -5.18 25.93 14.50
N LEU A 6 -5.01 25.39 13.29
CA LEU A 6 -5.62 24.12 12.88
C LEU A 6 -4.97 22.94 13.61
N ASP A 7 -3.64 22.91 13.67
CA ASP A 7 -2.88 21.86 14.36
C ASP A 7 -3.28 21.80 15.85
N LYS A 8 -3.36 22.96 16.51
CA LYS A 8 -3.78 23.02 17.91
C LYS A 8 -5.19 22.44 18.12
N LYS A 9 -6.16 22.81 17.28
CA LYS A 9 -7.53 22.28 17.36
C LYS A 9 -7.57 20.76 17.17
N PHE A 10 -6.77 20.25 16.24
CA PHE A 10 -6.65 18.81 16.01
C PHE A 10 -6.06 18.09 17.24
N ASP A 11 -4.97 18.62 17.80
CA ASP A 11 -4.31 18.04 18.98
C ASP A 11 -5.18 18.10 20.25
N ASP A 12 -5.97 19.17 20.39
CA ASP A 12 -6.94 19.35 21.48
C ASP A 12 -8.19 18.42 21.31
N GLY A 13 -8.26 17.67 20.21
CA GLY A 13 -9.35 16.72 19.93
C GLY A 13 -10.66 17.37 19.51
N GLU A 14 -10.61 18.63 19.07
CA GLU A 14 -11.77 19.35 18.53
C GLU A 14 -12.16 18.84 17.13
N ASP A 15 -13.42 19.03 16.76
CA ASP A 15 -13.87 18.71 15.40
C ASP A 15 -13.35 19.76 14.40
N ILE A 16 -12.59 19.29 13.41
CA ILE A 16 -12.02 20.10 12.32
C ILE A 16 -12.69 19.83 10.97
N SER A 17 -13.78 19.06 10.93
CA SER A 17 -14.39 18.57 9.69
C SER A 17 -14.82 19.68 8.74
N ASP A 18 -15.25 20.84 9.27
CA ASP A 18 -15.62 22.03 8.50
C ASP A 18 -14.44 22.69 7.77
N TYR A 19 -13.21 22.35 8.16
CA TYR A 19 -11.97 22.88 7.61
C TYR A 19 -11.32 21.95 6.58
N VAL A 20 -11.87 20.75 6.40
CA VAL A 20 -11.38 19.74 5.45
C VAL A 20 -12.20 19.78 4.17
N ASP A 21 -11.55 19.93 3.03
CA ASP A 21 -12.19 19.75 1.72
C ASP A 21 -12.33 18.25 1.41
N TRP A 22 -13.43 17.66 1.89
CA TRP A 22 -13.74 16.25 1.69
C TRP A 22 -13.89 15.86 0.22
N SER A 23 -14.20 16.80 -0.67
CA SER A 23 -14.28 16.51 -2.12
C SER A 23 -12.93 16.14 -2.72
N LYS A 24 -11.83 16.55 -2.07
CA LYS A 24 -10.44 16.22 -2.44
C LYS A 24 -9.83 15.14 -1.57
N ALA A 25 -10.59 14.56 -0.63
CA ALA A 25 -10.07 13.52 0.24
C ALA A 25 -9.68 12.29 -0.59
N THR A 26 -8.42 11.91 -0.51
CA THR A 26 -7.90 10.70 -1.15
C THR A 26 -7.21 9.84 -0.11
N ARG A 27 -7.09 8.54 -0.39
CA ARG A 27 -6.25 7.62 0.39
C ARG A 27 -5.07 7.18 -0.48
N PRO A 28 -3.99 7.98 -0.53
CA PRO A 28 -2.81 7.64 -1.31
C PRO A 28 -2.29 6.26 -0.91
N GLY A 29 -1.92 5.43 -1.89
CA GLY A 29 -1.44 4.06 -1.64
C GLY A 29 -2.51 2.99 -1.49
N LEU A 30 -3.81 3.33 -1.53
CA LEU A 30 -4.91 2.35 -1.62
C LEU A 30 -5.46 2.16 -3.04
N ALA A 31 -4.96 2.92 -4.01
CA ALA A 31 -5.33 2.74 -5.40
C ALA A 31 -4.76 1.39 -5.90
N LEU A 32 -5.66 0.44 -6.18
CA LEU A 32 -5.32 -0.83 -6.78
C LEU A 32 -5.23 -0.66 -8.30
N VAL A 33 -4.12 -1.10 -8.88
CA VAL A 33 -3.93 -1.17 -10.34
C VAL A 33 -3.94 -2.63 -10.74
N HIS A 34 -4.75 -2.97 -11.75
CA HIS A 34 -4.72 -4.30 -12.35
C HIS A 34 -3.52 -4.42 -13.28
N VAL A 35 -2.79 -5.52 -13.18
CA VAL A 35 -1.62 -5.80 -14.01
C VAL A 35 -1.71 -7.24 -14.50
N ASP A 36 -1.64 -7.40 -15.81
CA ASP A 36 -1.53 -8.70 -16.46
C ASP A 36 -0.06 -9.14 -16.50
N LEU A 37 0.19 -10.41 -16.16
CA LEU A 37 1.52 -11.00 -16.16
C LEU A 37 1.45 -12.44 -16.67
N ASP A 38 2.18 -12.72 -17.74
CA ASP A 38 2.38 -14.08 -18.21
C ASP A 38 3.53 -14.76 -17.45
N LEU A 39 3.27 -15.95 -16.91
CA LEU A 39 4.23 -16.77 -16.18
C LEU A 39 4.31 -18.18 -16.78
N PRO A 40 5.51 -18.79 -16.87
CA PRO A 40 5.62 -20.21 -17.17
C PRO A 40 4.84 -21.04 -16.14
N ALA A 41 4.18 -22.12 -16.58
CA ALA A 41 3.33 -22.93 -15.71
C ALA A 41 4.04 -23.51 -14.47
N GLY A 42 5.33 -23.86 -14.61
CA GLY A 42 6.15 -24.31 -13.48
C GLY A 42 6.35 -23.23 -12.42
N VAL A 43 6.60 -21.99 -12.85
CA VAL A 43 6.79 -20.84 -11.94
C VAL A 43 5.49 -20.53 -11.20
N LEU A 44 4.35 -20.55 -11.88
CA LEU A 44 3.05 -20.37 -11.23
C LEU A 44 2.79 -21.47 -10.19
N SER A 45 3.09 -22.73 -10.52
CA SER A 45 2.90 -23.85 -9.61
C SER A 45 3.76 -23.74 -8.35
N ASP A 46 5.00 -23.28 -8.48
CA ASP A 46 5.89 -23.07 -7.34
C ASP A 46 5.44 -21.88 -6.48
N LEU A 47 4.98 -20.79 -7.10
CA LEU A 47 4.40 -19.64 -6.41
C LEU A 47 3.17 -20.05 -5.58
N ASP A 48 2.31 -20.90 -6.12
CA ASP A 48 1.10 -21.38 -5.46
C ASP A 48 1.40 -22.25 -4.24
N ARG A 49 2.37 -23.15 -4.39
CA ARG A 49 2.84 -24.00 -3.29
C ARG A 49 3.36 -23.15 -2.14
N GLU A 50 4.13 -22.13 -2.46
CA GLU A 50 4.71 -21.24 -1.45
C GLU A 50 3.65 -20.34 -0.79
N ALA A 51 2.69 -19.83 -1.56
CA ALA A 51 1.56 -19.08 -1.05
C ALA A 51 0.75 -19.93 -0.05
N MET A 52 0.46 -21.19 -0.40
CA MET A 52 -0.23 -22.13 0.48
C MET A 52 0.59 -22.43 1.75
N ARG A 53 1.90 -22.67 1.63
CA ARG A 53 2.80 -22.93 2.77
C ARG A 53 2.80 -21.77 3.77
N LEU A 54 2.70 -20.53 3.27
CA LEU A 54 2.70 -19.32 4.09
C LEU A 54 1.30 -18.87 4.53
N GLY A 55 0.23 -19.54 4.09
CA GLY A 55 -1.15 -19.12 4.36
C GLY A 55 -1.51 -17.78 3.72
N LEU A 56 -0.87 -17.44 2.60
CA LEU A 56 -1.08 -16.19 1.86
C LEU A 56 -1.81 -16.45 0.54
N THR A 57 -2.46 -15.41 0.02
CA THR A 57 -2.90 -15.43 -1.38
C THR A 57 -1.70 -15.24 -2.30
N ARG A 58 -1.81 -15.71 -3.55
CA ARG A 58 -0.82 -15.47 -4.61
C ARG A 58 -0.46 -13.98 -4.71
N GLN A 59 -1.47 -13.13 -4.77
CA GLN A 59 -1.30 -11.68 -4.89
C GLN A 59 -0.56 -11.07 -3.69
N SER A 60 -0.88 -11.51 -2.47
CA SER A 60 -0.18 -11.06 -1.26
C SER A 60 1.29 -11.48 -1.27
N LEU A 61 1.58 -12.71 -1.70
CA LEU A 61 2.96 -13.21 -1.80
C LEU A 61 3.76 -12.44 -2.86
N VAL A 62 3.19 -12.27 -4.06
CA VAL A 62 3.81 -11.50 -5.15
C VAL A 62 4.08 -10.06 -4.71
N THR A 63 3.12 -9.40 -4.07
CA THR A 63 3.27 -8.02 -3.60
C THR A 63 4.37 -7.90 -2.56
N ARG A 64 4.46 -8.86 -1.62
CA ARG A 64 5.52 -8.89 -0.60
C ARG A 64 6.90 -9.02 -1.25
N TRP A 65 7.11 -10.02 -2.09
CA TRP A 65 8.41 -10.23 -2.74
C TRP A 65 8.81 -9.08 -3.67
N LEU A 66 7.85 -8.51 -4.41
CA LEU A 66 8.13 -7.35 -5.25
C LEU A 66 8.62 -6.17 -4.43
N ARG A 67 7.97 -5.89 -3.28
CA ARG A 67 8.39 -4.84 -2.35
C ARG A 67 9.80 -5.09 -1.81
N GLU A 68 10.06 -6.30 -1.29
CA GLU A 68 11.37 -6.69 -0.76
C GLU A 68 12.49 -6.48 -1.80
N ARG A 69 12.24 -6.89 -3.06
CA ARG A 69 13.19 -6.72 -4.17
C ARG A 69 13.42 -5.25 -4.54
N LEU A 70 12.35 -4.44 -4.57
CA LEU A 70 12.45 -3.00 -4.85
C LEU A 70 13.19 -2.25 -3.74
N GLU A 71 12.97 -2.62 -2.48
CA GLU A 71 13.65 -2.02 -1.32
C GLU A 71 15.14 -2.40 -1.30
N ALA A 72 15.48 -3.66 -1.54
CA ALA A 72 16.87 -4.11 -1.65
C ALA A 72 17.61 -3.39 -2.79
N GLY A 73 16.96 -3.19 -3.94
CA GLY A 73 17.54 -2.45 -5.06
C GLY A 73 17.75 -0.95 -4.80
N ARG A 74 17.02 -0.35 -3.85
CA ARG A 74 17.18 1.05 -3.42
C ARG A 74 18.32 1.24 -2.42
N GLN A 75 18.60 0.23 -1.58
CA GLN A 75 19.68 0.27 -0.58
C GLN A 75 21.08 0.01 -1.17
N GLY A 76 21.15 -0.55 -2.39
CA GLY A 76 22.41 -0.79 -3.11
C GLY A 76 22.93 0.40 -3.94
N LYS A 77 22.39 1.61 -3.76
CA LYS A 77 22.84 2.87 -4.36
C LYS A 77 23.23 3.85 -3.25
#